data_AF-A0A482XBA2-F1
#
_entry.id   AF-A0A482XBA2-F1
#
_cell.length_a   1.000
_cell.length_b   1.000
_cell.length_c   1.000
_cell.angle_alpha   90.00
_cell.angle_beta   90.00
_cell.angle_gamma   90.00
#
_symmetry.space_group_name_H-M   'P 1'
#
loop_
_entity.id
_entity.type
_entity.pdbx_description
1 polymer ?
#
loop_
_entity_poly.entity_id
_entity_poly.type
_entity_poly.pdbx_seq_one_letter_code
_entity_poly.pdbx_strand_id
1 'polypeptide(L)'
;MMQNFDVNVVAAASYSVALGWCAGLLLWPLVEYSIHRWLFHACPPPTSPLLITLHFGIHGLHHKSPFDTRRLLFPPAPALTLAAFAYLPLRAVLAAPLATAVLAGALTGFLGYDLTHYYLHTGSPSPGTRLYRLKRRHNQHHFAQFDRGES
;
A
#
# COMPACT_ATOMS: atom_id res chain seq x y z
N MET A 1 18.55 -23.67 35.40
CA MET A 1 18.20 -22.22 35.42
C MET A 1 18.48 -21.52 34.09
N MET A 2 19.57 -21.83 33.37
CA MET A 2 19.88 -21.22 32.05
C MET A 2 18.89 -21.60 30.91
N GLN A 3 18.44 -22.86 30.82
CA GLN A 3 17.55 -23.30 29.73
C GLN A 3 16.20 -22.54 29.67
N ASN A 4 15.65 -22.11 30.82
CA ASN A 4 14.38 -21.37 30.84
C ASN A 4 14.56 -19.89 30.44
N PHE A 5 15.75 -19.32 30.61
CA PHE A 5 16.04 -17.95 30.20
C PHE A 5 16.04 -17.83 28.67
N ASP A 6 16.69 -18.79 28.00
CA ASP A 6 16.79 -18.81 26.53
C ASP A 6 15.42 -18.96 25.85
N VAL A 7 14.55 -19.83 26.39
CA VAL A 7 13.18 -20.01 25.86
C VAL A 7 12.34 -18.74 26.01
N ASN A 8 12.43 -18.06 27.17
CA ASN A 8 11.67 -16.83 27.41
C ASN A 8 12.15 -15.66 26.53
N VAL A 9 13.46 -15.56 26.28
CA VAL A 9 14.03 -14.54 25.38
C VAL A 9 13.58 -14.78 23.94
N VAL A 10 13.62 -16.03 23.46
CA VAL A 10 13.15 -16.38 22.11
C VAL A 10 11.65 -16.13 21.97
N ALA A 11 10.85 -16.49 22.96
CA ALA A 11 9.41 -16.23 22.96
C ALA A 11 9.12 -14.72 22.92
N ALA A 12 9.76 -13.92 23.77
CA ALA A 12 9.59 -12.46 23.81
C ALA A 12 9.99 -11.79 22.48
N ALA A 13 11.10 -12.23 21.86
CA ALA A 13 11.50 -11.76 20.54
C ALA A 13 10.46 -12.11 19.47
N SER A 14 9.91 -13.33 19.51
CA SER A 14 8.90 -13.81 18.57
C SER A 14 7.59 -13.01 18.69
N TYR A 15 7.13 -12.72 19.91
CA TYR A 15 5.97 -11.87 20.14
C TYR A 15 6.20 -10.44 19.64
N SER A 16 7.40 -9.90 19.88
CA SER A 16 7.74 -8.55 19.41
C SER A 16 7.70 -8.46 17.88
N VAL A 17 8.21 -9.47 17.18
CA VAL A 17 8.14 -9.56 15.71
C VAL A 17 6.69 -9.67 15.23
N ALA A 18 5.88 -10.53 15.84
CA ALA A 18 4.47 -10.68 15.49
C ALA A 18 3.68 -9.37 15.68
N LEU A 19 3.90 -8.69 16.81
CA LEU A 19 3.30 -7.38 17.08
C LEU A 19 3.75 -6.32 16.09
N GLY A 20 5.04 -6.29 15.74
CA GLY A 20 5.57 -5.40 14.71
C GLY A 20 4.89 -5.62 13.36
N TRP A 21 4.75 -6.87 12.93
CA TRP A 21 4.04 -7.21 11.71
C TRP A 21 2.58 -6.76 11.73
N CYS A 22 1.85 -7.04 12.83
CA CYS A 22 0.47 -6.58 12.99
C CYS A 22 0.37 -5.04 12.94
N ALA A 23 1.29 -4.33 13.59
CA ALA A 23 1.35 -2.87 13.57
C ALA A 23 1.56 -2.34 12.14
N GLY A 24 2.47 -2.95 11.37
CA GLY A 24 2.68 -2.62 9.97
C GLY A 24 1.45 -2.83 9.10
N LEU A 25 0.77 -3.97 9.28
CA LEU A 25 -0.46 -4.31 8.55
C LEU A 25 -1.58 -3.29 8.83
N LEU A 26 -1.73 -2.89 10.10
CA LEU A 26 -2.73 -1.90 10.51
C LEU A 26 -2.36 -0.46 10.11
N LEU A 27 -1.07 -0.18 9.93
CA LEU A 27 -0.59 1.12 9.44
C LEU A 27 -0.85 1.28 7.93
N TRP A 28 -0.88 0.18 7.17
CA TRP A 28 -1.01 0.22 5.72
C TRP A 28 -2.20 1.06 5.21
N PRO A 29 -3.44 0.94 5.71
CA PRO A 29 -4.57 1.74 5.22
C PRO A 29 -4.35 3.25 5.32
N LEU A 30 -3.62 3.71 6.35
CA LEU A 30 -3.26 5.12 6.49
C LEU A 30 -2.25 5.53 5.41
N VAL A 31 -1.24 4.69 5.17
CA VAL A 31 -0.23 4.90 4.13
C VAL A 31 -0.87 4.88 2.73
N GLU A 32 -1.73 3.90 2.48
CA GLU A 32 -2.52 3.77 1.25
C GLU A 32 -3.29 5.05 0.96
N TYR A 33 -4.10 5.50 1.93
CA TYR A 33 -4.88 6.74 1.79
C TYR A 33 -3.97 7.94 1.50
N SER A 34 -2.84 8.04 2.20
CA SER A 34 -1.91 9.14 2.08
C SER A 34 -1.26 9.20 0.69
N ILE A 35 -0.76 8.06 0.22
CA ILE A 35 -0.12 7.93 -1.09
C ILE A 35 -1.14 8.16 -2.19
N HIS A 36 -2.32 7.54 -2.09
CA HIS A 36 -3.35 7.69 -3.10
C HIS A 36 -3.80 9.16 -3.21
N ARG A 37 -4.11 9.80 -2.08
CA ARG A 37 -4.59 11.19 -2.07
C ARG A 37 -3.55 12.22 -2.48
N TRP A 38 -2.34 12.15 -1.92
CA TRP A 38 -1.37 13.25 -2.04
C TRP A 38 -0.25 12.99 -3.05
N LEU A 39 0.07 11.74 -3.38
CA LEU A 39 1.10 11.41 -4.36
C LEU A 39 0.49 11.03 -5.72
N PHE A 40 -0.48 10.12 -5.72
CA PHE A 40 -1.08 9.60 -6.95
C PHE A 40 -2.10 10.55 -7.60
N HIS A 41 -2.68 11.47 -6.84
CA HIS A 41 -3.54 12.57 -7.34
C HIS A 41 -2.88 13.95 -7.19
N ALA A 42 -1.55 13.99 -7.15
CA ALA A 42 -0.81 15.24 -7.13
C ALA A 42 -1.06 16.04 -8.43
N CYS A 43 -0.98 17.37 -8.36
CA CYS A 43 -0.99 18.23 -9.55
C CYS A 43 0.45 18.69 -9.86
N PRO A 44 1.19 17.97 -10.73
CA PRO A 44 2.56 18.36 -11.07
C PRO A 44 2.58 19.69 -11.84
N PRO A 45 3.62 20.53 -11.67
CA PRO A 45 3.75 21.78 -12.41
C PRO A 45 3.78 21.53 -13.93
N PRO A 46 3.07 22.34 -14.75
CA PRO A 46 3.03 22.16 -16.20
C PRO A 46 4.40 22.35 -16.88
N THR A 47 5.35 22.97 -16.17
CA THR A 47 6.71 23.25 -16.64
C THR A 47 7.70 22.09 -16.42
N SER A 48 7.29 21.00 -15.76
CA SER A 48 8.19 19.87 -15.45
C SER A 48 7.76 18.58 -16.16
N PRO A 49 8.27 18.30 -17.37
CA PRO A 49 8.00 17.06 -18.08
C PRO A 49 8.32 15.80 -17.27
N LEU A 50 9.37 15.86 -16.45
CA LEU A 50 9.77 14.75 -15.58
C LEU A 50 8.69 14.43 -14.54
N LEU A 51 8.21 15.43 -13.79
CA LEU A 51 7.19 15.21 -12.76
C LEU A 51 5.86 14.76 -13.38
N ILE A 52 5.49 15.32 -14.53
CA ILE A 52 4.31 14.88 -15.28
C ILE A 52 4.45 13.42 -15.70
N THR A 53 5.62 13.02 -16.21
CA THR A 53 5.88 11.64 -16.64
C THR A 53 5.84 10.66 -15.47
N LEU A 54 6.47 11.02 -14.34
CA LEU A 54 6.45 10.19 -13.13
C LEU A 54 5.03 10.03 -12.58
N HIS A 55 4.27 11.13 -12.44
CA HIS A 55 2.88 11.11 -12.00
C HIS A 55 2.01 10.25 -12.93
N PHE A 56 2.18 10.41 -14.25
CA PHE A 56 1.47 9.58 -15.22
C PHE A 56 1.82 8.10 -15.08
N GLY A 57 3.11 7.78 -14.88
CA GLY A 57 3.57 6.39 -14.73
C GLY A 57 3.05 5.69 -13.47
N ILE A 58 2.96 6.39 -12.34
CA ILE A 58 2.56 5.78 -11.05
C ILE A 58 1.04 5.66 -10.88
N HIS A 59 0.24 6.55 -11.50
CA HIS A 59 -1.23 6.49 -11.37
C HIS A 59 -2.02 7.07 -12.55
N GLY A 60 -1.51 8.10 -13.24
CA GLY A 60 -2.27 8.74 -14.32
C GLY A 60 -2.61 7.79 -15.48
N LEU A 61 -1.72 6.84 -15.81
CA LEU A 61 -1.93 5.81 -16.80
C LEU A 61 -3.08 4.87 -16.42
N HIS A 62 -3.21 4.57 -15.13
CA HIS A 62 -4.30 3.76 -14.61
C HIS A 62 -5.66 4.44 -14.83
N HIS A 63 -5.79 5.71 -14.46
CA HIS A 63 -7.01 6.50 -14.71
C HIS A 63 -7.30 6.69 -16.20
N LYS A 64 -6.26 6.82 -17.03
CA LYS A 64 -6.42 6.97 -18.47
C LYS A 64 -6.94 5.70 -19.14
N SER A 65 -6.59 4.53 -18.61
CA SER A 65 -6.93 3.22 -19.18
C SER A 65 -7.30 2.21 -18.08
N PRO A 66 -8.43 2.41 -17.38
CA PRO A 66 -8.77 1.65 -16.17
C PRO A 66 -9.09 0.18 -16.43
N PHE A 67 -9.30 -0.23 -17.68
CA PHE A 67 -9.57 -1.61 -18.07
C PHE A 67 -8.36 -2.33 -18.70
N ASP A 68 -7.20 -1.69 -18.81
CA ASP A 68 -5.98 -2.38 -19.25
C ASP A 68 -5.40 -3.19 -18.08
N THR A 69 -5.68 -4.49 -18.07
CA THR A 69 -5.30 -5.42 -17.00
C THR A 69 -3.79 -5.54 -16.81
N ARG A 70 -2.97 -5.17 -17.81
CA ARG A 70 -1.51 -5.21 -17.71
C ARG A 70 -0.93 -4.04 -16.93
N ARG A 71 -1.74 -3.03 -16.59
CA ARG A 71 -1.33 -1.76 -15.98
C ARG A 71 -2.06 -1.45 -14.68
N LEU A 72 -2.75 -2.44 -14.10
CA LEU A 72 -3.55 -2.27 -12.89
C LEU A 72 -2.75 -2.41 -11.59
N LEU A 73 -1.74 -3.29 -11.60
CA LEU A 73 -0.87 -3.51 -10.44
C LEU A 73 0.17 -2.41 -10.34
N PHE A 74 0.55 -2.08 -9.12
CA PHE A 74 1.56 -1.06 -8.90
C PHE A 74 2.94 -1.56 -9.39
N PRO A 75 3.70 -0.77 -10.19
CA PRO A 75 4.95 -1.26 -10.77
C PRO A 75 6.00 -1.62 -9.69
N PRO A 76 6.69 -2.77 -9.80
CA PRO A 76 7.61 -3.23 -8.75
C PRO A 76 8.76 -2.27 -8.42
N ALA A 77 9.32 -1.58 -9.40
CA ALA A 77 10.44 -0.66 -9.16
C ALA A 77 10.04 0.54 -8.28
N PRO A 78 9.01 1.33 -8.60
CA PRO A 78 8.42 2.32 -7.69
C PRO A 78 8.03 1.76 -6.32
N ALA A 79 7.46 0.54 -6.27
CA ALA A 79 7.09 -0.12 -5.01
C ALA A 79 8.31 -0.34 -4.10
N LEU A 80 9.41 -0.88 -4.67
CA LEU A 80 10.66 -1.12 -3.97
C LEU A 80 11.30 0.19 -3.51
N THR A 81 11.26 1.23 -4.33
CA THR A 81 11.74 2.56 -3.95
C THR A 81 10.98 3.09 -2.74
N LEU A 82 9.64 3.06 -2.76
CA LEU A 82 8.82 3.51 -1.63
C LEU A 82 9.06 2.66 -0.37
N ALA A 83 9.21 1.35 -0.51
CA ALA A 83 9.52 0.45 0.61
C ALA A 83 10.88 0.77 1.23
N ALA A 84 11.91 1.03 0.42
CA ALA A 84 13.23 1.43 0.89
C ALA A 84 13.18 2.77 1.63
N PHE A 85 12.50 3.77 1.08
CA PHE A 85 12.31 5.06 1.76
C PHE A 85 11.51 4.92 3.07
N ALA A 86 10.51 4.05 3.12
CA ALA A 86 9.73 3.79 4.33
C ALA A 86 10.54 3.05 5.40
N TYR A 87 11.54 2.24 5.02
CA TYR A 87 12.38 1.51 5.96
C TYR A 87 13.34 2.41 6.75
N LEU A 88 13.83 3.50 6.14
CA LEU A 88 14.76 4.42 6.79
C LEU A 88 14.24 5.03 8.10
N PRO A 89 13.04 5.66 8.16
CA PRO A 89 12.50 6.18 9.42
C PRO A 89 12.18 5.08 10.43
N LEU A 90 11.74 3.89 9.98
CA LEU A 90 11.54 2.74 10.87
C LEU A 90 12.86 2.33 11.55
N ARG A 91 13.98 2.34 10.83
CA ARG A 91 15.30 2.02 11.38
C ARG A 91 15.88 3.11 12.27
N ALA A 92 15.45 4.36 12.11
CA ALA A 92 15.84 5.45 13.00
C ALA A 92 15.23 5.32 14.39
N VAL A 93 14.05 4.69 14.52
CA VAL A 93 13.30 4.60 15.79
C VAL A 93 13.19 3.20 16.38
N LEU A 94 13.32 2.14 15.56
CA LEU A 94 13.16 0.75 15.97
C LEU A 94 14.43 -0.08 15.74
N ALA A 95 14.64 -1.09 16.59
CA ALA A 95 15.64 -2.12 16.36
C ALA A 95 15.40 -2.86 15.04
N ALA A 96 16.47 -3.36 14.40
CA ALA A 96 16.40 -3.88 13.03
C ALA A 96 15.34 -4.99 12.84
N PRO A 97 15.24 -6.00 13.72
CA PRO A 97 14.23 -7.05 13.56
C PRO A 97 12.79 -6.52 13.61
N LEU A 98 12.54 -5.55 14.50
CA LEU A 98 11.21 -4.96 14.66
C LEU A 98 10.86 -4.04 13.50
N ALA A 99 11.81 -3.22 13.03
CA ALA A 99 11.63 -2.39 11.83
C ALA A 99 11.30 -3.24 10.60
N THR A 100 12.03 -4.34 10.40
CA THR A 100 11.77 -5.30 9.31
C THR A 100 10.40 -5.95 9.45
N ALA A 101 9.99 -6.33 10.67
CA ALA A 101 8.67 -6.90 10.91
C ALA A 101 7.54 -5.91 10.57
N VAL A 102 7.67 -4.65 10.99
CA VAL A 102 6.71 -3.57 10.65
C VAL A 102 6.65 -3.37 9.13
N LEU A 103 7.79 -3.28 8.45
CA LEU A 103 7.82 -3.16 7.00
C LEU A 103 7.15 -4.37 6.31
N ALA A 104 7.42 -5.59 6.77
CA ALA A 104 6.80 -6.80 6.23
C ALA A 104 5.28 -6.82 6.42
N GLY A 105 4.77 -6.32 7.55
CA GLY A 105 3.35 -6.12 7.79
C GLY A 105 2.73 -5.12 6.81
N ALA A 106 3.38 -3.97 6.64
CA ALA A 106 2.94 -2.93 5.71
C ALA A 106 2.94 -3.43 4.25
N LEU A 107 3.97 -4.19 3.84
CA LEU A 107 4.03 -4.82 2.51
C LEU A 107 2.95 -5.88 2.31
N THR A 108 2.56 -6.59 3.37
CA THR A 108 1.42 -7.52 3.31
C THR A 108 0.12 -6.75 3.08
N GLY A 109 -0.07 -5.63 3.77
CA GLY A 109 -1.19 -4.71 3.53
C GLY A 109 -1.22 -4.19 2.10
N PHE A 110 -0.05 -3.76 1.58
CA PHE A 110 0.14 -3.32 0.20
C PHE A 110 -0.30 -4.37 -0.81
N LEU A 111 0.16 -5.62 -0.68
CA LEU A 111 -0.25 -6.70 -1.59
C LEU A 111 -1.75 -6.98 -1.48
N GLY A 112 -2.30 -6.97 -0.27
CA GLY A 112 -3.74 -7.11 -0.04
C GLY A 112 -4.55 -6.00 -0.75
N TYR A 113 -4.09 -4.76 -0.66
CA TYR A 113 -4.65 -3.62 -1.38
C TYR A 113 -4.54 -3.81 -2.90
N ASP A 114 -3.36 -4.09 -3.44
CA ASP A 114 -3.10 -4.12 -4.88
C ASP A 114 -3.91 -5.24 -5.57
N LEU A 115 -4.00 -6.41 -4.91
CA LEU A 115 -4.85 -7.52 -5.37
C LEU A 115 -6.34 -7.21 -5.24
N THR A 116 -6.75 -6.53 -4.16
CA THR A 116 -8.15 -6.09 -4.02
C THR A 116 -8.49 -5.11 -5.13
N HIS A 117 -7.65 -4.10 -5.36
CA HIS A 117 -7.80 -3.10 -6.41
C HIS A 117 -7.92 -3.74 -7.80
N TYR A 118 -7.03 -4.69 -8.11
CA TYR A 118 -7.10 -5.48 -9.34
C TYR A 118 -8.44 -6.20 -9.48
N TYR A 119 -8.92 -6.84 -8.41
CA TYR A 119 -10.22 -7.52 -8.40
C TYR A 119 -11.40 -6.55 -8.53
N LEU A 120 -11.32 -5.33 -7.97
CA LEU A 120 -12.37 -4.33 -8.14
C LEU A 120 -12.53 -3.93 -9.62
N HIS A 121 -11.45 -3.89 -10.39
CA HIS A 121 -11.52 -3.64 -11.84
C HIS A 121 -12.04 -4.83 -12.63
N THR A 122 -11.51 -6.01 -12.36
CA THR A 122 -11.69 -7.19 -13.24
C THR A 122 -12.81 -8.14 -12.83
N GLY A 123 -13.10 -8.22 -11.53
CA GLY A 123 -14.05 -9.18 -10.96
C GLY A 123 -15.51 -8.72 -10.98
N SER A 124 -16.43 -9.60 -10.59
CA SER A 124 -17.87 -9.29 -10.46
C SER A 124 -18.38 -9.70 -9.08
N PRO A 125 -18.15 -8.88 -8.04
CA PRO A 125 -18.61 -9.20 -6.68
C PRO A 125 -20.14 -9.20 -6.58
N SER A 126 -20.71 -10.14 -5.82
CA SER A 126 -22.16 -10.24 -5.66
C SER A 126 -22.76 -8.99 -5.00
N PRO A 127 -23.96 -8.53 -5.45
CA PRO A 127 -24.66 -7.41 -4.84
C PRO A 127 -24.82 -7.58 -3.32
N GLY A 128 -24.73 -6.47 -2.58
CA GLY A 128 -24.86 -6.45 -1.11
C GLY A 128 -23.57 -6.79 -0.34
N THR A 129 -22.55 -7.34 -0.99
CA THR A 129 -21.24 -7.62 -0.34
C THR A 129 -20.42 -6.36 -0.10
N ARG A 130 -19.43 -6.44 0.80
CA ARG A 130 -18.44 -5.36 1.00
C ARG A 130 -17.67 -5.06 -0.29
N LEU A 131 -17.23 -6.09 -1.01
CA LEU A 131 -16.50 -5.93 -2.27
C LEU A 131 -17.35 -5.26 -3.35
N TYR A 132 -18.66 -5.52 -3.41
CA TYR A 132 -19.55 -4.83 -4.33
C TYR A 132 -19.64 -3.33 -4.04
N ARG A 133 -19.75 -2.95 -2.76
CA ARG A 133 -19.74 -1.53 -2.36
C ARG A 133 -18.41 -0.86 -2.68
N LEU A 134 -17.29 -1.55 -2.42
CA LEU A 134 -15.95 -1.05 -2.76
C LEU A 134 -15.79 -0.88 -4.28
N LYS A 135 -16.22 -1.86 -5.10
CA LYS A 135 -16.17 -1.75 -6.56
C LYS A 135 -16.99 -0.57 -7.06
N ARG A 136 -18.19 -0.36 -6.52
CA ARG A 136 -19.03 0.79 -6.89
C ARG A 136 -18.35 2.12 -6.54
N ARG A 137 -17.81 2.26 -5.33
CA ARG A 137 -17.09 3.47 -4.89
C ARG A 137 -15.86 3.72 -5.75
N HIS A 138 -15.07 2.68 -6.00
CA HIS A 138 -13.88 2.75 -6.84
C HIS A 138 -14.20 3.16 -8.28
N ASN A 139 -15.26 2.61 -8.88
CA ASN A 139 -15.71 3.05 -10.19
C ASN A 139 -16.21 4.51 -10.19
N GLN A 140 -16.85 4.96 -9.11
CA GLN A 140 -17.24 6.37 -8.97
C GLN A 140 -16.01 7.29 -8.90
N HIS A 141 -14.94 6.87 -8.24
CA HIS A 141 -13.66 7.57 -8.24
C HIS A 141 -13.09 7.71 -9.66
N HIS A 142 -13.08 6.63 -10.45
CA HIS A 142 -12.62 6.65 -11.84
C HIS A 142 -13.45 7.55 -12.78
N PHE A 143 -14.77 7.54 -12.65
CA PHE A 143 -15.66 8.10 -13.69
C PHE A 143 -16.47 9.33 -13.27
N ALA A 144 -16.58 9.62 -11.97
CA ALA A 144 -17.46 10.68 -11.47
C ALA A 144 -16.78 11.66 -10.50
N GLN A 145 -15.83 11.21 -9.68
CA GLN A 145 -15.25 11.98 -8.57
C GLN A 145 -13.72 11.78 -8.48
N PHE A 146 -13.02 12.01 -9.60
CA PHE A 146 -11.57 11.80 -9.69
C PHE A 146 -10.75 12.71 -8.77
N ASP A 147 -11.32 13.84 -8.33
CA ASP A 147 -10.71 14.90 -7.54
C ASP A 147 -10.73 14.65 -6.02
N ARG A 148 -11.50 13.67 -5.53
CA ARG A 148 -11.64 13.43 -4.08
C ARG A 148 -10.53 12.56 -3.46
N GLY A 149 -9.73 11.87 -4.28
CA GLY A 149 -8.65 10.99 -3.80
C GLY A 149 -9.16 9.84 -2.92
N GLU A 150 -10.38 9.38 -3.15
CA GLU A 150 -11.05 8.35 -2.35
C GLU A 150 -11.08 7.01 -3.09
N SER A 151 -10.25 6.04 -2.70
CA SER A 151 -10.46 4.59 -2.97
C SER A 151 -11.31 3.97 -1.88
#